data_AF-A0A1V5ALI1-F1
#
_entry.id   AF-A0A1V5ALI1-F1
#
_cell.length_a   1.000
_cell.length_b   1.000
_cell.length_c   1.000
_cell.angle_alpha   90.00
_cell.angle_beta   90.00
_cell.angle_gamma   90.00
#
_symmetry.space_group_name_H-M   'P 1'
#
loop_
_entity.id
_entity.type
_entity.pdbx_description
1 polymer ?
#
loop_
_entity_poly.entity_id
_entity_poly.type
_entity_poly.pdbx_seq_one_letter_code
_entity_poly.pdbx_strand_id
1 'polypeptide(L)'
;MHLALEGQNIWASQSSISINYFRKDSNALKMWSEEQVSGRLNDGFEDTGIKEPVIIRRFRPADLDAALEIDREVFGGYDPNIFATFYEYHPACTLVAEVGGKVAGFLLGFKHTPFEGRIFWLAVKPGYQNCGIGMRLMLEVLKVFRYMGALGATLEVRVSNKKAQALYSSLGFRMIGLYPSYYTDGEAAIVMKRRL
;
A
#
# COMPACT_ATOMS: atom_id res chain seq x y z
N MET A 1 31.90 -4.76 7.59
CA MET A 1 30.99 -5.16 6.50
C MET A 1 29.72 -5.70 7.15
N HIS A 2 28.79 -4.83 7.51
CA HIS A 2 27.69 -5.15 8.43
C HIS A 2 26.51 -4.19 8.20
N LEU A 3 25.68 -4.43 7.17
CA LEU A 3 24.44 -3.70 6.92
C LEU A 3 23.48 -4.58 6.13
N ALA A 4 22.74 -5.44 6.82
CA ALA A 4 21.60 -6.17 6.26
C ALA A 4 20.64 -6.69 7.34
N LEU A 5 20.25 -5.88 8.34
CA LEU A 5 19.27 -6.31 9.37
C LEU A 5 18.43 -5.15 9.95
N GLU A 6 17.85 -4.27 9.14
CA GLU A 6 17.00 -3.17 9.67
C GLU A 6 15.63 -3.00 8.98
N GLY A 7 15.29 -3.83 7.98
CA GLY A 7 14.04 -3.62 7.23
C GLY A 7 12.75 -4.10 7.89
N GLN A 8 12.81 -5.07 8.82
CA GLN A 8 11.61 -5.74 9.35
C GLN A 8 11.62 -6.02 10.88
N ASN A 9 12.72 -5.75 11.60
CA ASN A 9 12.86 -6.12 13.02
C ASN A 9 12.83 -4.94 14.02
N ILE A 10 12.56 -3.69 13.59
CA ILE A 10 12.59 -2.53 14.50
C ILE A 10 11.28 -2.35 15.30
N TRP A 11 10.24 -3.13 15.06
CA TRP A 11 8.93 -2.94 15.72
C TRP A 11 8.68 -3.83 16.95
N ALA A 12 9.58 -4.78 17.25
CA ALA A 12 9.33 -5.79 18.29
C ALA A 12 9.83 -5.42 19.71
N SER A 13 10.27 -4.19 19.96
CA SER A 13 10.58 -3.78 21.34
C SER A 13 10.11 -2.35 21.66
N GLN A 14 8.83 -2.24 22.04
CA GLN A 14 8.45 -1.61 23.30
C GLN A 14 6.94 -1.71 23.54
N SER A 15 6.60 -2.03 24.79
CA SER A 15 5.31 -1.87 25.49
C SER A 15 4.14 -2.78 25.12
N SER A 16 3.87 -3.70 26.04
CA SER A 16 2.57 -4.30 26.32
C SER A 16 1.48 -3.23 26.38
N ILE A 17 0.49 -3.22 25.48
CA ILE A 17 -0.81 -2.55 25.65
C ILE A 17 -1.86 -3.29 24.80
N SER A 18 -3.06 -3.33 25.38
CA SER A 18 -4.26 -4.15 25.18
C SER A 18 -4.95 -4.13 23.81
N ILE A 19 -5.85 -5.11 23.64
CA ILE A 19 -6.82 -5.37 22.56
C ILE A 19 -7.69 -4.14 22.23
N ASN A 20 -7.14 -3.20 21.46
CA ASN A 20 -7.83 -2.16 20.71
C ASN A 20 -6.85 -1.62 19.66
N TYR A 21 -6.88 -2.19 18.45
CA TYR A 21 -5.91 -1.88 17.39
C TYR A 21 -5.86 -0.40 17.00
N PHE A 22 -6.92 0.36 17.23
CA PHE A 22 -6.94 1.80 16.96
C PHE A 22 -7.07 2.57 18.28
N ARG A 23 -6.07 3.37 18.62
CA ARG A 23 -6.17 4.33 19.73
C ARG A 23 -7.21 5.41 19.38
N LYS A 24 -8.17 5.64 20.28
CA LYS A 24 -9.07 6.80 20.22
C LYS A 24 -8.27 8.05 20.61
N ASP A 25 -7.52 8.63 19.69
CA ASP A 25 -7.10 10.02 19.82
C ASP A 25 -7.03 10.70 18.45
N SER A 26 -8.14 11.35 18.13
CA SER A 26 -8.41 12.11 16.93
C SER A 26 -7.74 13.48 17.00
N ASN A 27 -6.50 13.61 16.51
CA ASN A 27 -5.90 14.91 16.22
C ASN A 27 -5.11 15.03 14.90
N ALA A 28 -4.99 13.96 14.11
CA ALA A 28 -4.44 14.02 12.75
C ALA A 28 -5.48 14.41 11.67
N LEU A 29 -6.77 14.54 12.03
CA LEU A 29 -7.89 14.73 11.11
C LEU A 29 -8.16 16.19 10.68
N LYS A 30 -7.36 17.17 11.13
CA LYS A 30 -7.75 18.59 11.04
C LYS A 30 -7.17 19.42 9.88
N MET A 31 -6.63 18.81 8.83
CA MET A 31 -6.07 19.59 7.71
C MET A 31 -6.67 19.36 6.33
N TRP A 32 -7.62 18.43 6.13
CA TRP A 32 -8.09 18.10 4.79
C TRP A 32 -9.57 17.70 4.83
N SER A 33 -10.43 18.49 4.19
CA SER A 33 -11.85 18.21 4.05
C SER A 33 -12.07 16.89 3.32
N GLU A 34 -12.99 16.06 3.83
CA GLU A 34 -13.38 14.75 3.26
C GLU A 34 -13.87 14.83 1.80
N GLU A 35 -14.22 16.02 1.31
CA GLU A 35 -14.75 16.27 -0.03
C GLU A 35 -13.77 16.04 -1.19
N GLN A 36 -12.46 15.93 -0.95
CA GLN A 36 -11.48 15.96 -2.05
C GLN A 36 -10.97 14.59 -2.54
N VAL A 37 -11.51 13.47 -2.03
CA VAL A 37 -11.09 12.11 -2.47
C VAL A 37 -12.20 11.36 -3.22
N SER A 38 -13.44 11.84 -3.26
CA SER A 38 -14.52 11.17 -3.99
C SER A 38 -14.58 11.57 -5.47
N GLY A 39 -13.52 11.29 -6.22
CA GLY A 39 -13.58 11.36 -7.68
C GLY A 39 -14.08 10.03 -8.24
N ARG A 40 -15.28 9.99 -8.83
CA ARG A 40 -15.62 8.91 -9.77
C ARG A 40 -14.65 9.02 -10.94
N LEU A 41 -13.66 8.13 -10.99
CA LEU A 41 -12.80 8.00 -12.15
C LEU A 41 -13.59 7.26 -13.24
N ASN A 42 -13.97 7.98 -14.30
CA ASN A 42 -14.30 7.38 -15.59
C ASN A 42 -12.96 7.30 -16.36
N ASP A 43 -12.22 6.23 -16.14
CA ASP A 43 -10.78 6.15 -16.40
C ASP A 43 -10.38 5.27 -17.59
N GLY A 44 -11.27 5.06 -18.56
CA GLY A 44 -10.90 4.47 -19.85
C GLY A 44 -10.36 3.03 -19.78
N PHE A 45 -10.56 2.34 -18.65
CA PHE A 45 -10.33 0.90 -18.52
C PHE A 45 -11.59 0.17 -19.01
N GLU A 46 -11.76 0.12 -20.32
CA GLU A 46 -12.85 -0.63 -20.95
C GLU A 46 -12.55 -2.13 -20.84
N ASP A 47 -13.43 -2.82 -20.10
CA ASP A 47 -13.46 -4.26 -19.81
C ASP A 47 -12.56 -4.77 -18.66
N THR A 48 -12.86 -4.32 -17.43
CA THR A 48 -12.31 -4.89 -16.21
C THR A 48 -13.03 -6.16 -15.73
N GLY A 49 -14.07 -6.66 -16.43
CA GLY A 49 -14.95 -7.74 -15.96
C GLY A 49 -15.79 -7.42 -14.71
N ILE A 50 -15.43 -6.38 -13.95
CA ILE A 50 -16.19 -5.82 -12.83
C ILE A 50 -17.26 -4.88 -13.37
N LYS A 51 -18.53 -5.10 -12.98
CA LYS A 51 -19.67 -4.26 -13.38
C LYS A 51 -19.87 -3.07 -12.45
N GLU A 52 -19.47 -3.22 -11.20
CA GLU A 52 -19.54 -2.20 -10.17
C GLU A 52 -18.38 -1.19 -10.28
N PRO A 53 -18.60 0.09 -9.91
CA PRO A 53 -17.53 1.08 -9.91
C PRO A 53 -16.44 0.71 -8.89
N VAL A 54 -15.17 0.91 -9.28
CA VAL A 54 -14.02 0.80 -8.37
C VAL A 54 -13.76 2.17 -7.74
N ILE A 55 -13.90 2.26 -6.42
CA ILE A 55 -13.69 3.49 -5.65
C ILE A 55 -12.38 3.37 -4.87
N ILE A 56 -11.43 4.28 -5.10
CA ILE A 56 -10.24 4.37 -4.26
C ILE A 56 -10.50 5.40 -3.16
N ARG A 57 -10.28 5.00 -1.91
CA ARG A 57 -10.48 5.86 -0.73
C ARG A 57 -9.48 5.55 0.37
N ARG A 58 -9.42 6.43 1.38
CA ARG A 58 -8.64 6.15 2.60
C ARG A 58 -9.21 4.94 3.34
N PHE A 59 -8.31 4.18 3.93
CA PHE A 59 -8.62 3.11 4.88
C PHE A 59 -9.31 3.69 6.12
N ARG A 60 -10.28 2.94 6.64
CA ARG A 60 -11.01 3.22 7.88
C ARG A 60 -10.87 2.03 8.82
N PRO A 61 -11.01 2.21 10.14
CA PRO A 61 -10.96 1.09 11.09
C PRO A 61 -11.91 -0.06 10.77
N ALA A 62 -13.09 0.23 10.20
CA ALA A 62 -14.06 -0.77 9.77
C ALA A 62 -13.61 -1.63 8.56
N ASP A 63 -12.57 -1.22 7.84
CA ASP A 63 -11.99 -1.98 6.73
C ASP A 63 -10.98 -3.03 7.20
N LEU A 64 -10.60 -3.03 8.49
CA LEU A 64 -9.51 -3.87 9.03
C LEU A 64 -9.76 -5.36 8.75
N ASP A 65 -10.94 -5.87 9.07
CA ASP A 65 -11.24 -7.30 8.89
C ASP A 65 -11.10 -7.73 7.43
N ALA A 66 -11.59 -6.90 6.50
CA ALA A 66 -11.48 -7.18 5.06
C ALA A 66 -10.03 -7.08 4.56
N ALA A 67 -9.25 -6.13 5.08
CA ALA A 67 -7.84 -6.00 4.73
C ALA A 67 -7.02 -7.19 5.25
N LEU A 68 -7.30 -7.67 6.46
CA LEU A 68 -6.68 -8.86 7.04
C LEU A 68 -7.05 -10.14 6.30
N GLU A 69 -8.29 -10.25 5.80
CA GLU A 69 -8.71 -11.36 4.94
C GLU A 69 -7.88 -11.37 3.65
N ILE A 70 -7.75 -10.21 2.98
CA ILE A 70 -6.96 -10.08 1.76
C ILE A 70 -5.47 -10.38 2.03
N ASP A 71 -4.92 -9.87 3.12
CA ASP A 71 -3.54 -10.16 3.52
C ASP A 71 -3.31 -11.66 3.71
N ARG A 72 -4.21 -12.33 4.43
CA ARG A 72 -4.14 -13.79 4.61
C ARG A 72 -4.18 -14.54 3.29
N GLU A 73 -5.09 -14.15 2.39
CA GLU A 73 -5.23 -14.80 1.07
C GLU A 73 -4.01 -14.56 0.16
N VAL A 74 -3.39 -13.38 0.23
CA VAL A 74 -2.34 -12.97 -0.72
C VAL A 74 -0.93 -13.27 -0.21
N PHE A 75 -0.69 -13.12 1.10
CA PHE A 75 0.64 -13.24 1.69
C PHE A 75 0.74 -14.24 2.85
N GLY A 76 -0.35 -14.92 3.21
CA GLY A 76 -0.36 -15.92 4.28
C GLY A 76 -0.65 -15.35 5.68
N GLY A 77 -0.80 -14.03 5.81
CA GLY A 77 -1.19 -13.34 7.04
C GLY A 77 0.01 -12.84 7.85
N TYR A 78 0.10 -11.52 7.99
CA TYR A 78 1.06 -10.83 8.85
C TYR A 78 0.40 -10.28 10.12
N ASP A 79 1.21 -9.63 10.96
CA ASP A 79 0.75 -8.94 12.16
C ASP A 79 -0.29 -7.85 11.81
N PRO A 80 -1.53 -7.94 12.33
CA PRO A 80 -2.56 -6.93 12.13
C PRO A 80 -2.18 -5.52 12.58
N ASN A 81 -1.24 -5.38 13.53
CA ASN A 81 -0.78 -4.08 14.03
C ASN A 81 -0.14 -3.21 12.94
N ILE A 82 0.30 -3.80 11.83
CA ILE A 82 0.82 -3.06 10.68
C ILE A 82 -0.26 -2.11 10.15
N PHE A 83 -1.50 -2.57 9.98
CA PHE A 83 -2.59 -1.72 9.47
C PHE A 83 -2.93 -0.57 10.42
N ALA A 84 -2.96 -0.85 11.73
CA ALA A 84 -3.16 0.15 12.76
C ALA A 84 -2.07 1.23 12.73
N THR A 85 -0.81 0.81 12.65
CA THR A 85 0.36 1.71 12.59
C THR A 85 0.27 2.62 11.36
N PHE A 86 -0.01 2.05 10.19
CA PHE A 86 -0.13 2.82 8.96
C PHE A 86 -1.32 3.78 8.98
N TYR A 87 -2.46 3.36 9.53
CA TYR A 87 -3.60 4.24 9.73
C TYR A 87 -3.29 5.42 10.67
N GLU A 88 -2.59 5.18 11.78
CA GLU A 88 -2.29 6.21 12.78
C GLU A 88 -1.23 7.21 12.27
N TYR A 89 -0.14 6.71 11.68
CA TYR A 89 1.01 7.55 11.32
C TYR A 89 1.03 7.97 9.84
N HIS A 90 0.37 7.22 8.96
CA HIS A 90 0.39 7.45 7.51
C HIS A 90 -1.02 7.39 6.86
N PRO A 91 -2.05 8.02 7.45
CA PRO A 91 -3.45 7.88 6.99
C PRO A 91 -3.68 8.35 5.55
N ALA A 92 -2.92 9.36 5.08
CA ALA A 92 -3.06 9.86 3.72
C ALA A 92 -2.62 8.84 2.66
N CYS A 93 -1.69 7.95 3.01
CA CYS A 93 -1.09 6.96 2.12
C CYS A 93 -1.59 5.53 2.38
N THR A 94 -2.59 5.39 3.24
CA THR A 94 -3.23 4.12 3.61
C THR A 94 -4.57 4.05 2.92
N LEU A 95 -4.64 3.30 1.81
CA LEU A 95 -5.74 3.32 0.86
C LEU A 95 -6.40 1.94 0.75
N VAL A 96 -7.68 1.93 0.40
CA VAL A 96 -8.43 0.75 -0.02
C VAL A 96 -9.09 0.99 -1.36
N ALA A 97 -9.28 -0.09 -2.11
CA ALA A 97 -10.13 -0.14 -3.28
C ALA A 97 -11.43 -0.83 -2.89
N GLU A 98 -12.55 -0.14 -3.08
CA GLU A 98 -13.89 -0.65 -2.80
C GLU A 98 -14.63 -0.95 -4.12
N VAL A 99 -15.27 -2.11 -4.18
CA VAL A 99 -16.10 -2.56 -5.29
C VAL A 99 -17.41 -3.08 -4.73
N GLY A 100 -18.53 -2.46 -5.13
CA GLY A 100 -19.86 -2.86 -4.65
C GLY A 100 -20.00 -2.82 -3.13
N GLY A 101 -19.38 -1.83 -2.46
CA GLY A 101 -19.41 -1.70 -1.00
C GLY A 101 -18.44 -2.62 -0.24
N LYS A 102 -17.62 -3.42 -0.94
CA LYS A 102 -16.67 -4.35 -0.34
C LYS A 102 -15.23 -3.98 -0.67
N VAL A 103 -14.33 -4.09 0.30
CA VAL A 103 -12.90 -3.90 0.07
C VAL A 103 -12.37 -5.05 -0.80
N ALA A 104 -11.83 -4.70 -1.97
CA ALA A 104 -11.28 -5.61 -2.96
C ALA A 104 -9.74 -5.54 -3.04
N GLY A 105 -9.13 -4.54 -2.41
CA GLY A 105 -7.68 -4.39 -2.34
C GLY A 105 -7.28 -3.26 -1.40
N PHE A 106 -6.00 -3.22 -1.03
CA PHE A 106 -5.44 -2.18 -0.18
C PHE A 106 -4.02 -1.81 -0.61
N LEU A 107 -3.61 -0.61 -0.22
CA LEU A 107 -2.23 -0.14 -0.35
C LEU A 107 -1.81 0.56 0.94
N LEU A 108 -0.66 0.17 1.47
CA LEU A 108 0.04 0.85 2.55
C LEU A 108 1.28 1.55 1.99
N GLY A 109 1.37 2.85 2.17
CA GLY A 109 2.52 3.64 1.78
C GLY A 109 2.86 4.68 2.84
N PHE A 110 4.03 5.28 2.73
CA PHE A 110 4.47 6.33 3.64
C PHE A 110 5.52 7.21 2.97
N LYS A 111 5.74 8.40 3.52
CA LYS A 111 6.81 9.29 3.06
C LYS A 111 8.09 8.96 3.84
N HIS A 112 8.99 8.19 3.23
CA HIS A 112 10.20 7.69 3.87
C HIS A 112 11.23 8.80 4.09
N THR A 113 11.32 9.78 3.18
CA THR A 113 12.18 10.96 3.31
C THR A 113 11.41 12.22 2.86
N PRO A 114 11.93 13.44 3.12
CA PRO A 114 11.29 14.67 2.64
C PRO A 114 10.98 14.72 1.14
N PHE A 115 11.66 13.90 0.32
CA PHE A 115 11.49 13.90 -1.14
C PHE A 115 11.10 12.54 -1.72
N GLU A 116 10.88 11.52 -0.89
CA GLU A 116 10.63 10.16 -1.38
C GLU A 116 9.50 9.46 -0.63
N GLY A 117 8.49 9.02 -1.39
CA GLY A 117 7.48 8.09 -0.94
C GLY A 117 7.96 6.65 -1.06
N ARG A 118 7.50 5.77 -0.18
CA ARG A 118 7.75 4.33 -0.25
C ARG A 118 6.43 3.59 -0.21
N ILE A 119 6.21 2.71 -1.18
CA ILE A 119 5.09 1.77 -1.18
C ILE A 119 5.55 0.57 -0.36
N PHE A 120 4.90 0.37 0.78
CA PHE A 120 5.21 -0.73 1.70
C PHE A 120 4.47 -1.99 1.29
N TRP A 121 3.18 -1.84 0.99
CA TRP A 121 2.32 -2.99 0.71
C TRP A 121 1.26 -2.67 -0.32
N LEU A 122 1.02 -3.59 -1.25
CA LEU A 122 -0.08 -3.55 -2.20
C LEU A 122 -0.65 -4.95 -2.37
N ALA A 123 -1.96 -5.07 -2.16
CA ALA A 123 -2.68 -6.33 -2.30
C ALA A 123 -4.00 -6.12 -3.01
N VAL A 124 -4.38 -7.09 -3.84
CA VAL A 124 -5.70 -7.16 -4.46
C VAL A 124 -6.22 -8.58 -4.28
N LYS A 125 -7.46 -8.69 -3.79
CA LYS A 125 -8.14 -9.96 -3.58
C LYS A 125 -8.11 -10.80 -4.87
N PRO A 126 -7.78 -12.10 -4.83
CA PRO A 126 -7.58 -12.93 -6.02
C PRO A 126 -8.67 -12.81 -7.10
N GLY A 127 -9.95 -12.84 -6.69
CA GLY A 127 -11.10 -12.70 -7.60
C GLY A 127 -11.26 -11.32 -8.27
N TYR A 128 -10.51 -10.31 -7.82
CA TYR A 128 -10.53 -8.94 -8.34
C TYR A 128 -9.18 -8.54 -9.00
N GLN A 129 -8.24 -9.48 -9.12
CA GLN A 129 -6.97 -9.24 -9.79
C GLN A 129 -7.15 -9.13 -11.30
N ASN A 130 -6.16 -8.52 -11.98
CA ASN A 130 -6.20 -8.27 -13.43
C ASN A 130 -7.34 -7.34 -13.90
N CYS A 131 -8.07 -6.73 -12.97
CA CYS A 131 -9.17 -5.80 -13.24
C CYS A 131 -8.74 -4.32 -13.07
N GLY A 132 -7.44 -4.02 -13.14
CA GLY A 132 -6.92 -2.65 -12.99
C GLY A 132 -6.89 -2.08 -11.56
N ILE A 133 -7.38 -2.80 -10.54
CA ILE A 133 -7.44 -2.29 -9.14
C ILE A 133 -6.06 -1.89 -8.60
N GLY A 134 -5.05 -2.74 -8.75
CA GLY A 134 -3.69 -2.45 -8.28
C GLY A 134 -3.09 -1.21 -8.95
N MET A 135 -3.40 -1.01 -10.24
CA MET A 135 -3.02 0.19 -10.99
C MET A 135 -3.66 1.45 -10.37
N ARG A 136 -4.97 1.41 -10.10
CA ARG A 136 -5.72 2.53 -9.51
C ARG A 136 -5.19 2.91 -8.12
N LEU A 137 -4.94 1.92 -7.26
CA LEU A 137 -4.33 2.13 -5.94
C LEU A 137 -2.95 2.80 -6.05
N MET A 138 -2.10 2.31 -6.94
CA MET A 138 -0.77 2.88 -7.17
C MET A 138 -0.85 4.31 -7.71
N LEU A 139 -1.70 4.57 -8.71
CA LEU A 139 -1.85 5.92 -9.25
C LEU A 139 -2.31 6.90 -8.18
N GLU A 140 -3.21 6.49 -7.29
CA GLU A 140 -3.69 7.34 -6.20
C GLU A 140 -2.60 7.64 -5.17
N VAL A 141 -1.86 6.63 -4.69
CA VAL A 141 -0.78 6.90 -3.73
C VAL A 141 0.34 7.77 -4.33
N LEU A 142 0.62 7.65 -5.63
CA LEU A 142 1.60 8.51 -6.31
C LEU A 142 1.15 9.97 -6.37
N LYS A 143 -0.16 10.23 -6.54
CA LYS A 143 -0.72 11.59 -6.42
C LYS A 143 -0.55 12.11 -5.00
N VAL A 144 -0.86 11.29 -3.99
CA VAL A 144 -0.69 11.66 -2.57
C VAL A 144 0.78 11.99 -2.29
N PHE A 145 1.73 11.17 -2.72
CA PHE A 145 3.15 11.46 -2.57
C PHE A 145 3.56 12.77 -3.22
N ARG A 146 3.10 13.05 -4.46
CA ARG A 146 3.37 14.32 -5.13
C ARG A 146 2.81 15.51 -4.36
N TYR A 147 1.57 15.41 -3.86
CA TYR A 147 0.99 16.44 -3.02
C TYR A 147 1.83 16.69 -1.77
N MET A 148 2.31 15.61 -1.13
CA MET A 148 3.19 15.71 0.04
C MET A 148 4.60 16.24 -0.30
N GLY A 149 4.87 16.65 -1.54
CA GLY A 149 6.16 17.20 -1.98
C GLY A 149 7.23 16.16 -2.28
N ALA A 150 6.86 14.88 -2.42
CA ALA A 150 7.82 13.87 -2.87
C ALA A 150 8.16 14.06 -4.36
N LEU A 151 9.43 13.85 -4.69
CA LEU A 151 9.98 13.90 -6.05
C LEU A 151 10.13 12.51 -6.66
N GLY A 152 9.98 11.46 -5.85
CA GLY A 152 10.07 10.09 -6.28
C GLY A 152 9.32 9.13 -5.37
N ALA A 153 9.15 7.90 -5.86
CA ALA A 153 8.59 6.79 -5.12
C ALA A 153 9.46 5.54 -5.29
N THR A 154 9.62 4.76 -4.21
CA THR A 154 10.32 3.47 -4.21
C THR A 154 9.45 2.34 -3.69
N LEU A 155 9.82 1.12 -4.09
CA LEU A 155 9.23 -0.13 -3.62
C LEU A 155 10.24 -1.27 -3.75
N GLU A 156 10.00 -2.33 -3.00
CA GLU A 156 10.70 -3.60 -3.11
C GLU A 156 9.73 -4.68 -3.60
N VAL A 157 10.18 -5.51 -4.54
CA VAL A 157 9.37 -6.60 -5.11
C VAL A 157 10.19 -7.87 -5.24
N ARG A 158 9.62 -9.02 -4.86
CA ARG A 158 10.19 -10.35 -5.06
C ARG A 158 10.63 -10.56 -6.51
N VAL A 159 11.81 -11.16 -6.72
CA VAL A 159 12.34 -11.50 -8.04
C VAL A 159 11.37 -12.41 -8.82
N SER A 160 10.69 -13.32 -8.13
CA SER A 160 9.69 -14.23 -8.66
C SER A 160 8.37 -13.55 -9.06
N ASN A 161 8.03 -12.40 -8.48
CA ASN A 161 6.74 -11.75 -8.70
C ASN A 161 6.73 -10.92 -10.00
N LYS A 162 6.76 -11.62 -11.14
CA LYS A 162 6.78 -11.01 -12.48
C LYS A 162 5.55 -10.17 -12.78
N LYS A 163 4.39 -10.56 -12.25
CA LYS A 163 3.13 -9.82 -12.40
C LYS A 163 3.21 -8.42 -11.76
N ALA A 164 3.68 -8.33 -10.53
CA ALA A 164 3.86 -7.03 -9.86
C ALA A 164 4.95 -6.20 -10.54
N GLN A 165 6.07 -6.82 -10.92
CA GLN A 165 7.14 -6.14 -11.67
C GLN A 165 6.61 -5.52 -12.99
N ALA A 166 5.74 -6.23 -13.73
CA ALA A 166 5.13 -5.71 -14.94
C ALA A 166 4.18 -4.52 -14.66
N LEU A 167 3.38 -4.60 -13.60
CA LEU A 167 2.53 -3.48 -13.14
C LEU A 167 3.38 -2.25 -12.78
N TYR A 168 4.43 -2.43 -11.99
CA TYR A 168 5.29 -1.30 -11.60
C TYR A 168 6.02 -0.70 -12.80
N SER A 169 6.49 -1.55 -13.72
CA SER A 169 7.16 -1.10 -14.95
C SER A 169 6.21 -0.31 -15.87
N SER A 170 4.95 -0.73 -16.03
CA SER A 170 3.97 0.02 -16.83
C SER A 170 3.60 1.37 -16.20
N LEU A 171 3.75 1.47 -14.88
CA LEU A 171 3.67 2.73 -14.14
C LEU A 171 4.96 3.56 -14.21
N GLY A 172 5.99 3.15 -14.95
CA GLY A 172 7.24 3.90 -15.12
C GLY A 172 8.23 3.74 -13.97
N PHE A 173 8.05 2.76 -13.08
CA PHE A 173 9.11 2.36 -12.17
C PHE A 173 10.21 1.63 -12.93
N ARG A 174 11.46 1.85 -12.52
CA ARG A 174 12.64 1.19 -13.07
C ARG A 174 13.42 0.53 -11.95
N MET A 175 14.02 -0.62 -12.22
CA MET A 175 14.95 -1.27 -11.30
C MET A 175 16.15 -0.36 -11.03
N ILE A 176 16.48 -0.17 -9.76
CA ILE A 176 17.65 0.60 -9.32
C ILE A 176 18.60 -0.22 -8.44
N GLY A 177 18.20 -1.42 -8.03
CA GLY A 177 19.03 -2.27 -7.19
C GLY A 177 18.42 -3.65 -6.96
N LEU A 178 19.22 -4.51 -6.34
CA LEU A 178 18.85 -5.84 -5.88
C LEU A 178 19.33 -5.99 -4.44
N TYR A 179 18.43 -6.41 -3.54
CA TYR A 179 18.75 -6.77 -2.18
C TYR A 179 18.73 -8.30 -2.04
N PRO A 180 19.91 -8.95 -1.92
CA PRO A 180 19.99 -10.38 -1.69
C PRO A 180 19.32 -10.75 -0.36
N SER A 181 18.62 -11.89 -0.32
CA SER A 181 18.02 -12.44 0.90
C SER A 181 17.19 -11.43 1.70
N TYR A 182 16.40 -10.64 0.98
CA TYR A 182 15.57 -9.59 1.57
C TYR A 182 14.33 -10.15 2.29
N TYR A 183 13.73 -11.21 1.73
CA TYR A 183 12.57 -11.87 2.32
C TYR A 183 13.00 -13.02 3.26
N THR A 184 12.12 -13.40 4.18
CA THR A 184 12.40 -14.40 5.24
C THR A 184 12.70 -15.79 4.69
N ASP A 185 12.20 -16.11 3.50
CA ASP A 185 12.50 -17.34 2.76
C ASP A 185 13.84 -17.28 2.01
N GLY A 186 14.61 -16.20 2.17
CA GLY A 186 15.88 -15.98 1.52
C GLY A 186 15.77 -15.44 0.08
N GLU A 187 14.56 -15.18 -0.42
CA GLU A 187 14.40 -14.61 -1.76
C GLU A 187 14.92 -13.17 -1.81
N ALA A 188 15.55 -12.81 -2.92
CA ALA A 188 15.99 -11.45 -3.19
C ALA A 188 14.81 -10.53 -3.55
N ALA A 189 14.98 -9.23 -3.25
CA ALA A 189 14.08 -8.18 -3.68
C ALA A 189 14.73 -7.31 -4.76
N ILE A 190 13.99 -7.02 -5.81
CA ILE A 190 14.30 -5.95 -6.76
C ILE A 190 13.80 -4.64 -6.16
N VAL A 191 14.68 -3.66 -6.06
CA VAL A 191 14.32 -2.30 -5.66
C VAL A 191 13.97 -1.53 -6.93
N MET A 192 12.77 -0.97 -6.97
CA MET A 192 12.31 -0.17 -8.11
C MET A 192 12.01 1.26 -7.68
N LYS A 193 12.29 2.22 -8.58
CA LYS A 193 12.08 3.65 -8.35
C LYS A 193 11.39 4.32 -9.53
N ARG A 194 10.54 5.29 -9.23
CA ARG A 194 9.91 6.20 -10.20
C ARG A 194 10.10 7.65 -9.75
N ARG A 195 10.34 8.56 -10.71
CA ARG A 195 10.26 10.01 -10.47
C ARG A 195 8.80 10.49 -10.60
N LEU A 196 8.38 11.37 -9.69
CA LEU A 196 7.03 11.96 -9.66
C LEU A 196 6.98 13.30 -10.40
#